data_AF-A0A3D3DF20-F1
#
_entry.id   AF-A0A3D3DF20-F1
#
_cell.length_a   1.000
_cell.length_b   1.000
_cell.length_c   1.000
_cell.angle_alpha   90.00
_cell.angle_beta   90.00
_cell.angle_gamma   90.00
#
_symmetry.space_group_name_H-M   'P 1'
#
loop_
_entity.id
_entity.type
_entity.pdbx_description
1 polymer ?
#
loop_
_entity_poly.entity_id
_entity_poly.type
_entity_poly.pdbx_seq_one_letter_code
_entity_poly.pdbx_strand_id
1 'polypeptide(L)'
;MKKIVLACIIVAVGCLGLWFWARPAYRRHQEIRLVEQAKAYLTQKEYNNASLSARRALQINPRNLEACRVMADLAEKTHSPDALDWWRRIVEAEPSIPHKLQFASAALHSQSPPFPLATQILEELKGTATNLAAYHAISAELALRLKRTAVAAKHLEQACRLEPTNELHQLNLAVLQLESTKAGVLSAARVTLERLRASTNVGDVALRWLVAESLERNDFSRAARFSRQLLADPRVVMGDRLQHLAILRQSQSPEFKDYLRTQQRNATTNAAQVYALSTWMVERGLADDALTWLLACPAKLQAEQPVLLAVADCYMARKDWHGLDQALSAQNWGDREFLRFAFLARAATELNQKLAADARWRTAIRNAGDRLGPLTTLLTLATKWGQEQAREDLLWRIAQRFPRDQWALRELERTYTLAGNTLGLNKVYSSMASYAPQNFVAQNNLAATSLLLKLNLPRTHELARELFTQHPEQAVIASTYAYSLYLQNRTREGLAVLQKLKPEDLENPSVALYYGILLTAVGEGNKASPYLRIAQDSSLLPEEKILLAEALKRPGSNS
;
A
#
# COMPACT_ATOMS: atom_id res chain seq x y z
N MET A 1 47.60 -40.66 35.06
CA MET A 1 47.27 -39.28 34.62
C MET A 1 47.25 -39.10 33.09
N LYS A 2 48.33 -39.41 32.35
CA LYS A 2 48.39 -39.17 30.87
C LYS A 2 47.26 -39.80 30.03
N LYS A 3 46.81 -41.02 30.34
CA LYS A 3 45.72 -41.69 29.60
C LYS A 3 44.34 -41.04 29.80
N ILE A 4 44.08 -40.48 30.98
CA ILE A 4 42.82 -39.80 31.30
C ILE A 4 42.75 -38.44 30.59
N VAL A 5 43.87 -37.71 30.56
CA VAL A 5 43.99 -36.44 29.82
C VAL A 5 43.77 -36.66 28.33
N LEU A 6 44.36 -37.72 27.74
CA LEU A 6 44.18 -38.05 26.33
C LEU A 6 42.72 -38.42 26.01
N ALA A 7 42.05 -39.19 26.88
CA ALA A 7 40.63 -39.53 26.72
C ALA A 7 39.74 -38.28 26.79
N CYS A 8 39.99 -37.36 27.73
CA CYS A 8 39.25 -36.10 27.82
C CYS A 8 39.46 -35.22 26.58
N ILE A 9 40.66 -35.18 26.01
CA ILE A 9 40.94 -34.44 24.77
C ILE A 9 40.21 -35.06 23.58
N ILE A 10 40.18 -36.38 23.45
CA ILE A 10 39.45 -37.06 22.37
C ILE A 10 37.94 -36.80 22.47
N VAL A 11 37.37 -36.85 23.67
CA VAL A 11 35.96 -36.52 23.89
C VAL A 11 35.68 -35.05 23.60
N ALA A 12 36.55 -34.13 24.04
CA ALA A 12 36.41 -32.71 23.74
C ALA A 12 36.50 -32.42 22.24
N VAL A 13 37.45 -33.03 21.53
CA VAL A 13 37.58 -32.92 20.06
C VAL A 13 36.40 -33.56 19.33
N GLY A 14 35.87 -34.68 19.83
CA GLY A 14 34.65 -35.31 19.31
C GLY A 14 33.41 -34.44 19.49
N CYS A 15 33.24 -33.83 20.67
CA CYS A 15 32.17 -32.87 20.95
C CYS A 15 32.29 -31.59 20.10
N LEU A 16 33.51 -31.10 19.88
CA LEU A 16 33.78 -29.98 18.98
C LEU A 16 33.48 -30.37 17.52
N GLY A 17 33.85 -31.57 17.07
CA GLY A 17 33.49 -32.10 15.75
C GLY A 17 31.97 -32.18 15.54
N LEU A 18 31.23 -32.69 16.54
CA LEU A 18 29.78 -32.75 16.51
C LEU A 18 29.14 -31.35 16.49
N TRP A 19 29.67 -30.41 17.26
CA TRP A 19 29.15 -29.04 17.36
C TRP A 19 29.42 -28.20 16.12
N PHE A 20 30.64 -28.27 15.56
CA PHE A 20 31.07 -27.45 14.44
C PHE A 20 30.77 -28.05 13.05
N TRP A 21 30.63 -29.38 12.93
CA TRP A 21 30.48 -30.03 11.61
C TRP A 21 29.20 -30.85 11.50
N ALA A 22 28.91 -31.74 12.44
CA ALA A 22 27.73 -32.62 12.34
C ALA A 22 26.41 -31.86 12.54
N ARG A 23 26.34 -30.94 13.51
CA ARG A 23 25.13 -30.15 13.78
C ARG A 23 24.78 -29.18 12.64
N PRO A 24 25.71 -28.43 12.03
CA PRO A 24 25.41 -27.62 10.84
C PRO A 24 25.02 -28.47 9.62
N ALA A 25 25.70 -29.61 9.39
CA ALA A 25 25.37 -30.51 8.28
C ALA A 25 23.97 -31.12 8.44
N TYR A 26 23.61 -31.58 9.64
CA TYR A 26 22.27 -32.10 9.94
C TYR A 26 21.20 -31.02 9.78
N ARG A 27 21.44 -29.80 10.29
CA ARG A 27 20.53 -28.67 10.09
C ARG A 27 20.34 -28.33 8.62
N ARG A 28 21.40 -28.32 7.83
CA ARG A 28 21.35 -28.07 6.37
C ARG A 28 20.58 -29.19 5.64
N HIS A 29 20.79 -30.45 6.00
CA HIS A 29 20.04 -31.56 5.43
C HIS A 29 18.54 -31.48 5.78
N GLN A 30 18.24 -31.17 7.05
CA GLN A 30 16.88 -30.98 7.53
C GLN A 30 16.19 -29.79 6.84
N GLU A 31 16.90 -28.68 6.65
CA GLU A 31 16.44 -27.51 5.88
C GLU A 31 16.07 -27.89 4.44
N ILE A 32 16.98 -28.56 3.70
CA ILE A 32 16.74 -28.98 2.30
C ILE A 32 15.49 -29.86 2.21
N ARG A 33 15.39 -30.87 3.07
CA ARG A 33 14.24 -31.78 3.12
C ARG A 33 12.94 -31.04 3.40
N LEU A 34 12.94 -30.09 4.35
CA LEU A 34 11.75 -29.30 4.68
C LEU A 34 11.31 -28.40 3.52
N VAL A 35 12.26 -27.83 2.78
CA VAL A 35 11.96 -27.05 1.57
C VAL A 35 11.35 -27.93 0.48
N GLU A 36 11.91 -29.10 0.22
CA GLU A 36 11.37 -30.05 -0.76
C GLU A 36 9.96 -30.51 -0.39
N GLN A 37 9.72 -30.82 0.88
CA GLN A 37 8.37 -31.12 1.39
C GLN A 37 7.42 -29.94 1.19
N ALA A 38 7.86 -28.72 1.49
CA ALA A 38 7.04 -27.53 1.33
C ALA A 38 6.61 -27.33 -0.14
N LYS A 39 7.53 -27.53 -1.08
CA LYS A 39 7.24 -27.49 -2.52
C LYS A 39 6.29 -28.61 -2.96
N ALA A 40 6.52 -29.83 -2.50
CA ALA A 40 5.64 -30.96 -2.81
C ALA A 40 4.21 -30.71 -2.31
N TYR A 41 4.04 -30.29 -1.05
CA TYR A 41 2.73 -29.92 -0.51
C TYR A 41 2.08 -28.76 -1.28
N LEU A 42 2.86 -27.78 -1.73
CA LEU A 42 2.35 -26.68 -2.55
C LEU A 42 1.79 -27.19 -3.88
N THR A 43 2.49 -28.11 -4.56
CA THR A 43 2.00 -28.73 -5.81
C THR A 43 0.74 -29.58 -5.60
N GLN A 44 0.62 -30.22 -4.44
CA GLN A 44 -0.55 -31.01 -4.02
C GLN A 44 -1.71 -30.12 -3.50
N LYS A 45 -1.54 -28.79 -3.48
CA LYS A 45 -2.48 -27.81 -2.91
C LYS A 45 -2.74 -27.98 -1.40
N GLU A 46 -1.86 -28.67 -0.70
CA GLU A 46 -1.88 -28.81 0.77
C GLU A 46 -1.22 -27.59 1.44
N TYR A 47 -1.88 -26.44 1.35
CA TYR A 47 -1.31 -25.15 1.75
C TYR A 47 -0.86 -25.09 3.22
N ASN A 48 -1.58 -25.76 4.13
CA ASN A 48 -1.22 -25.81 5.55
C ASN A 48 0.09 -26.56 5.79
N ASN A 49 0.26 -27.71 5.14
CA ASN A 49 1.47 -28.53 5.25
C ASN A 49 2.65 -27.84 4.55
N ALA A 50 2.41 -27.19 3.41
CA ALA A 50 3.40 -26.37 2.71
C ALA A 50 3.90 -25.22 3.61
N SER A 51 2.98 -24.48 4.22
CA SER A 51 3.29 -23.37 5.14
C SER A 51 4.07 -23.86 6.37
N LEU A 52 3.66 -24.96 6.98
CA LEU A 52 4.33 -25.51 8.16
C LEU A 52 5.77 -25.94 7.84
N SER A 53 5.96 -26.67 6.75
CA SER A 53 7.29 -27.13 6.31
C SER A 53 8.20 -25.95 5.95
N ALA A 54 7.69 -24.96 5.22
CA ALA A 54 8.42 -23.74 4.89
C ALA A 54 8.81 -22.93 6.13
N ARG A 55 7.89 -22.74 7.09
CA ARG A 55 8.19 -22.05 8.36
C ARG A 55 9.25 -22.78 9.18
N ARG A 56 9.22 -24.11 9.24
CA ARG A 56 10.25 -24.91 9.91
C ARG A 56 11.61 -24.75 9.22
N ALA A 57 11.65 -24.74 7.89
CA ALA A 57 12.88 -24.46 7.15
C ALA A 57 13.43 -23.06 7.50
N LEU A 58 12.55 -22.06 7.59
CA LEU A 58 12.92 -20.68 7.96
C LEU A 58 13.33 -20.52 9.43
N GLN A 59 12.90 -21.40 10.34
CA GLN A 59 13.42 -21.43 11.71
C GLN A 59 14.88 -21.92 11.75
N ILE A 60 15.28 -22.79 10.81
CA ILE A 60 16.65 -23.28 10.69
C ILE A 60 17.51 -22.25 9.97
N ASN A 61 17.03 -21.74 8.84
CA ASN A 61 17.68 -20.71 8.04
C ASN A 61 16.67 -19.64 7.62
N PRO A 62 16.60 -18.50 8.33
CA PRO A 62 15.68 -17.41 8.01
C PRO A 62 15.86 -16.77 6.63
N ARG A 63 16.99 -17.05 5.96
CA ARG A 63 17.35 -16.52 4.63
C ARG A 63 17.20 -17.55 3.51
N ASN A 64 16.62 -18.73 3.77
CA ASN A 64 16.41 -19.71 2.72
C ASN A 64 15.42 -19.17 1.66
N LEU A 65 15.94 -18.92 0.46
CA LEU A 65 15.19 -18.26 -0.61
C LEU A 65 14.02 -19.09 -1.13
N GLU A 66 14.20 -20.40 -1.21
CA GLU A 66 13.17 -21.33 -1.66
C GLU A 66 12.01 -21.43 -0.66
N ALA A 67 12.32 -21.44 0.64
CA ALA A 67 11.31 -21.38 1.68
C ALA A 67 10.56 -20.03 1.65
N CYS A 68 11.27 -18.92 1.43
CA CYS A 68 10.65 -17.62 1.22
C CYS A 68 9.74 -17.60 -0.02
N ARG A 69 10.15 -18.22 -1.14
CA ARG A 69 9.33 -18.36 -2.36
C ARG A 69 8.06 -19.14 -2.09
N VAL A 70 8.14 -20.28 -1.40
CA VAL A 70 6.94 -21.04 -1.01
C VAL A 70 6.02 -20.20 -0.12
N MET A 71 6.57 -19.45 0.84
CA MET A 71 5.77 -18.55 1.68
C MET A 71 5.15 -17.39 0.89
N ALA A 72 5.87 -16.83 -0.09
CA ALA A 72 5.37 -15.80 -0.99
C ALA A 72 4.20 -16.34 -1.83
N ASP A 73 4.38 -17.49 -2.49
CA ASP A 73 3.33 -18.15 -3.29
C ASP A 73 2.08 -18.45 -2.46
N LEU A 74 2.27 -18.95 -1.23
CA LEU A 74 1.17 -19.20 -0.31
C LEU A 74 0.46 -17.91 0.11
N ALA A 75 1.24 -16.87 0.41
CA ALA A 75 0.70 -15.58 0.81
C ALA A 75 -0.06 -14.91 -0.35
N GLU A 76 0.44 -14.99 -1.59
CA GLU A 76 -0.27 -14.50 -2.78
C GLU A 76 -1.58 -15.25 -3.01
N LYS A 77 -1.54 -16.59 -2.98
CA LYS A 77 -2.74 -17.43 -3.16
C LYS A 77 -3.81 -17.18 -2.11
N THR A 78 -3.40 -16.81 -0.90
CA THR A 78 -4.31 -16.51 0.22
C THR A 78 -4.63 -15.02 0.34
N HIS A 79 -4.14 -14.19 -0.60
CA HIS A 79 -4.21 -12.73 -0.53
C HIS A 79 -3.78 -12.17 0.84
N SER A 80 -2.81 -12.82 1.46
CA SER A 80 -2.26 -12.37 2.74
C SER A 80 -1.39 -11.14 2.52
N PRO A 81 -1.52 -10.09 3.37
CA PRO A 81 -0.65 -8.93 3.30
C PRO A 81 0.83 -9.30 3.52
N ASP A 82 1.11 -10.45 4.13
CA ASP A 82 2.46 -10.98 4.34
C ASP A 82 3.20 -11.27 3.02
N ALA A 83 2.49 -11.37 1.88
CA ALA A 83 3.11 -11.58 0.56
C ALA A 83 4.15 -10.50 0.25
N LEU A 84 3.85 -9.26 0.66
CA LEU A 84 4.77 -8.14 0.50
C LEU A 84 6.07 -8.35 1.26
N ASP A 85 5.98 -8.84 2.51
CA ASP A 85 7.15 -9.10 3.36
C ASP A 85 8.02 -10.24 2.80
N TRP A 86 7.39 -11.28 2.23
CA TRP A 86 8.11 -12.39 1.61
C TRP A 86 8.83 -11.96 0.33
N TRP A 87 8.16 -11.23 -0.57
CA TRP A 87 8.79 -10.71 -1.78
C TRP A 87 9.90 -9.72 -1.50
N ARG A 88 9.76 -8.89 -0.46
CA ARG A 88 10.83 -8.04 -0.01
C ARG A 88 12.08 -8.84 0.36
N ARG A 89 11.94 -9.90 1.17
CA ARG A 89 13.06 -10.77 1.54
C ARG A 89 13.70 -11.43 0.32
N ILE A 90 12.90 -11.84 -0.65
CA ILE A 90 13.37 -12.46 -1.90
C ILE A 90 14.19 -11.46 -2.72
N VAL A 91 13.69 -10.23 -2.92
CA VAL A 91 14.40 -9.18 -3.70
C VAL A 91 15.66 -8.70 -2.98
N GLU A 92 15.64 -8.58 -1.65
CA GLU A 92 16.81 -8.23 -0.85
C GLU A 92 17.92 -9.29 -0.95
N ALA A 93 17.56 -10.56 -1.14
CA ALA A 93 18.50 -11.65 -1.32
C ALA A 93 18.96 -11.84 -2.78
N GLU A 94 18.04 -11.70 -3.75
CA GLU A 94 18.30 -11.92 -5.18
C GLU A 94 17.56 -10.88 -6.04
N PRO A 95 18.20 -9.73 -6.36
CA PRO A 95 17.56 -8.62 -7.07
C PRO A 95 17.53 -8.85 -8.60
N SER A 96 16.61 -9.69 -9.06
CA SER A 96 16.37 -9.95 -10.50
C SER A 96 15.16 -9.15 -11.03
N ILE A 97 15.10 -8.89 -12.35
CA ILE A 97 13.93 -8.22 -12.97
C ILE A 97 12.63 -8.99 -12.68
N PRO A 98 12.55 -10.33 -12.85
CA PRO A 98 11.35 -11.08 -12.51
C PRO A 98 10.94 -10.94 -11.03
N HIS A 99 11.87 -10.99 -10.08
CA HIS A 99 11.52 -10.82 -8.66
C HIS A 99 11.06 -9.39 -8.35
N LYS A 100 11.68 -8.37 -8.96
CA LYS A 100 11.24 -6.98 -8.81
C LYS A 100 9.82 -6.79 -9.36
N LEU A 101 9.50 -7.39 -10.50
CA LEU A 101 8.14 -7.37 -11.05
C LEU A 101 7.12 -8.04 -10.11
N GLN A 102 7.45 -9.20 -9.51
CA GLN A 102 6.59 -9.83 -8.52
C GLN A 102 6.45 -9.00 -7.24
N PHE A 103 7.52 -8.34 -6.80
CA PHE A 103 7.46 -7.43 -5.66
C PHE A 103 6.58 -6.20 -5.94
N ALA A 104 6.63 -5.66 -7.16
CA ALA A 104 5.70 -4.61 -7.59
C ALA A 104 4.25 -5.11 -7.60
N SER A 105 4.01 -6.32 -8.11
CA SER A 105 2.70 -6.97 -8.06
C SER A 105 2.19 -7.11 -6.61
N ALA A 106 2.99 -7.66 -5.70
CA ALA A 106 2.63 -7.78 -4.29
C ALA A 106 2.34 -6.41 -3.64
N ALA A 107 3.09 -5.37 -4.01
CA ALA A 107 2.84 -4.00 -3.56
C ALA A 107 1.50 -3.44 -4.06
N LEU A 108 1.10 -3.72 -5.31
CA LEU A 108 -0.22 -3.35 -5.83
C LEU A 108 -1.37 -4.01 -5.07
N HIS A 109 -1.16 -5.23 -4.58
CA HIS A 109 -2.17 -5.98 -3.82
C HIS A 109 -2.29 -5.52 -2.35
N SER A 110 -1.17 -5.10 -1.73
CA SER A 110 -1.15 -4.76 -0.30
C SER A 110 -1.32 -3.27 -0.01
N GLN A 111 -0.92 -2.36 -0.91
CA GLN A 111 -1.04 -0.91 -0.70
C GLN A 111 -2.36 -0.36 -1.23
N SER A 112 -2.75 0.81 -0.71
CA SER A 112 -3.84 1.62 -1.30
C SER A 112 -3.27 2.63 -2.31
N PRO A 113 -4.11 3.19 -3.23
CA PRO A 113 -3.68 4.29 -4.10
C PRO A 113 -3.01 5.41 -3.29
N PRO A 114 -1.86 5.97 -3.74
CA PRO A 114 -1.31 5.92 -5.10
C PRO A 114 -0.31 4.77 -5.38
N PHE A 115 -0.27 3.70 -4.57
CA PHE A 115 0.66 2.56 -4.74
C PHE A 115 2.14 2.98 -4.86
N PRO A 116 2.66 3.71 -3.87
CA PRO A 116 3.97 4.34 -3.95
C PRO A 116 5.11 3.34 -4.16
N LEU A 117 5.05 2.14 -3.58
CA LEU A 117 6.10 1.14 -3.73
C LEU A 117 6.10 0.50 -5.13
N ALA A 118 4.93 0.12 -5.64
CA ALA A 118 4.81 -0.42 -7.01
C ALA A 118 5.25 0.61 -8.05
N THR A 119 4.86 1.88 -7.88
CA THR A 119 5.27 2.98 -8.76
C THR A 119 6.78 3.14 -8.77
N GLN A 120 7.43 3.14 -7.60
CA GLN A 120 8.88 3.24 -7.51
C GLN A 120 9.58 2.10 -8.26
N ILE A 121 9.17 0.85 -8.03
CA ILE A 121 9.80 -0.32 -8.65
C ILE A 121 9.66 -0.28 -10.18
N LEU A 122 8.49 0.10 -10.70
CA LEU A 122 8.25 0.12 -12.15
C LEU A 122 9.00 1.25 -12.87
N GLU A 123 9.22 2.40 -12.24
CA GLU A 123 10.06 3.46 -12.79
C GLU A 123 11.53 3.04 -12.83
N GLU A 124 12.04 2.33 -11.80
CA GLU A 124 13.40 1.76 -11.81
C GLU A 124 13.62 0.78 -12.98
N LEU A 125 12.57 0.05 -13.39
CA LEU A 125 12.63 -0.97 -14.46
C LEU A 125 12.40 -0.42 -15.87
N LYS A 126 11.95 0.83 -16.02
CA LYS A 126 11.55 1.43 -17.29
C LYS A 126 12.65 1.45 -18.36
N GLY A 127 13.92 1.54 -17.94
CA GLY A 127 15.06 1.52 -18.86
C GLY A 127 15.47 0.13 -19.36
N THR A 128 15.00 -0.95 -18.72
CA THR A 128 15.55 -2.30 -18.94
C THR A 128 14.51 -3.39 -19.21
N ALA A 129 13.23 -3.18 -18.90
CA ALA A 129 12.19 -4.22 -18.95
C ALA A 129 11.09 -4.01 -20.03
N THR A 130 11.20 -2.99 -20.89
CA THR A 130 10.16 -2.61 -21.88
C THR A 130 9.98 -3.58 -23.04
N ASN A 131 10.88 -4.55 -23.20
CA ASN A 131 10.76 -5.64 -24.16
C ASN A 131 10.00 -6.87 -23.59
N LEU A 132 9.57 -6.83 -22.32
CA LEU A 132 8.88 -7.93 -21.65
C LEU A 132 7.38 -7.66 -21.55
N ALA A 133 6.55 -8.62 -21.97
CA ALA A 133 5.10 -8.54 -21.82
C ALA A 133 4.67 -8.38 -20.34
N ALA A 134 5.37 -9.06 -19.42
CA ALA A 134 5.12 -8.97 -17.98
C ALA A 134 5.29 -7.56 -17.40
N TYR A 135 6.27 -6.78 -17.89
CA TYR A 135 6.43 -5.39 -17.49
C TYR A 135 5.19 -4.57 -17.89
N HIS A 136 4.76 -4.71 -19.14
CA HIS A 136 3.57 -4.02 -19.64
C HIS A 136 2.29 -4.45 -18.93
N ALA A 137 2.13 -5.73 -18.60
CA ALA A 137 0.98 -6.21 -17.84
C ALA A 137 0.89 -5.55 -16.45
N ILE A 138 2.00 -5.48 -15.71
CA ILE A 138 2.02 -4.89 -14.36
C ILE A 138 1.92 -3.35 -14.42
N SER A 139 2.54 -2.70 -15.41
CA SER A 139 2.35 -1.27 -15.65
C SER A 139 0.90 -0.93 -16.02
N ALA A 140 0.24 -1.78 -16.80
CA ALA A 140 -1.19 -1.64 -17.08
C ALA A 140 -2.02 -1.78 -15.80
N GLU A 141 -1.73 -2.76 -14.94
CA GLU A 141 -2.42 -2.92 -13.66
C GLU A 141 -2.27 -1.69 -12.76
N LEU A 142 -1.04 -1.16 -12.61
CA LEU A 142 -0.82 0.09 -11.86
C LEU A 142 -1.64 1.24 -12.45
N ALA A 143 -1.62 1.39 -13.79
CA ALA A 143 -2.38 2.44 -14.46
C ALA A 143 -3.89 2.29 -14.24
N LEU A 144 -4.44 1.07 -14.27
CA LEU A 144 -5.85 0.82 -13.97
C LEU A 144 -6.21 1.16 -12.53
N ARG A 145 -5.39 0.75 -11.56
CA ARG A 145 -5.62 1.08 -10.15
C ARG A 145 -5.50 2.58 -9.87
N LEU A 146 -4.76 3.32 -10.70
CA LEU A 146 -4.69 4.79 -10.72
C LEU A 146 -5.76 5.45 -11.60
N LYS A 147 -6.72 4.69 -12.14
CA LYS A 147 -7.80 5.17 -13.04
C LYS A 147 -7.30 5.82 -14.33
N ARG A 148 -6.11 5.46 -14.80
CA ARG A 148 -5.48 5.93 -16.04
C ARG A 148 -5.72 4.92 -17.18
N THR A 149 -6.98 4.72 -17.55
CA THR A 149 -7.41 3.67 -18.51
C THR A 149 -6.73 3.76 -19.87
N ALA A 150 -6.53 4.96 -20.41
CA ALA A 150 -5.83 5.15 -21.68
C ALA A 150 -4.36 4.71 -21.65
N VAL A 151 -3.67 4.89 -20.51
CA VAL A 151 -2.29 4.44 -20.32
C VAL A 151 -2.25 2.91 -20.20
N ALA A 152 -3.19 2.34 -19.46
CA ALA A 152 -3.32 0.89 -19.33
C ALA A 152 -3.58 0.20 -20.68
N ALA A 153 -4.48 0.75 -21.50
CA ALA A 153 -4.78 0.20 -22.84
C ALA A 153 -3.53 0.17 -23.73
N LYS A 154 -2.72 1.24 -23.75
CA LYS A 154 -1.46 1.26 -24.51
C LYS A 154 -0.47 0.18 -24.07
N HIS A 155 -0.33 -0.04 -22.76
CA HIS A 155 0.52 -1.10 -22.25
C HIS A 155 -0.01 -2.50 -22.62
N LEU A 156 -1.33 -2.73 -22.52
CA LEU A 156 -1.93 -4.00 -22.91
C LEU A 156 -1.87 -4.26 -24.42
N GLU A 157 -1.97 -3.22 -25.26
CA GLU A 157 -1.71 -3.34 -26.70
C GLU A 157 -0.30 -3.84 -26.97
N GLN A 158 0.70 -3.30 -26.26
CA GLN A 158 2.08 -3.76 -26.40
C GLN A 158 2.28 -5.18 -25.86
N ALA A 159 1.64 -5.53 -24.74
CA ALA A 159 1.63 -6.91 -24.24
C ALA A 159 1.00 -7.89 -25.25
N CYS A 160 -0.12 -7.54 -25.88
CA CYS A 160 -0.76 -8.34 -26.94
C CYS A 160 0.13 -8.48 -28.18
N ARG A 161 0.92 -7.45 -28.53
CA ARG A 161 1.87 -7.53 -29.66
C ARG A 161 3.02 -8.48 -29.36
N LEU A 162 3.54 -8.46 -28.14
CA LEU A 162 4.63 -9.34 -27.70
C LEU A 162 4.16 -10.78 -27.53
N GLU A 163 2.92 -11.01 -27.10
CA GLU A 163 2.32 -12.34 -26.94
C GLU A 163 0.91 -12.43 -27.59
N PRO A 164 0.80 -12.58 -28.92
CA PRO A 164 -0.49 -12.51 -29.64
C PRO A 164 -1.47 -13.63 -29.31
N THR A 165 -0.99 -14.80 -28.88
CA THR A 165 -1.84 -15.95 -28.50
C THR A 165 -2.26 -15.93 -27.04
N ASN A 166 -1.81 -14.95 -26.25
CA ASN A 166 -2.15 -14.86 -24.84
C ASN A 166 -3.59 -14.34 -24.67
N GLU A 167 -4.53 -15.26 -24.45
CA GLU A 167 -5.95 -14.96 -24.29
C GLU A 167 -6.23 -14.00 -23.13
N LEU A 168 -5.40 -13.99 -22.07
CA LEU A 168 -5.55 -13.07 -20.94
C LEU A 168 -5.21 -11.62 -21.34
N HIS A 169 -4.19 -11.41 -22.15
CA HIS A 169 -3.88 -10.09 -22.70
C HIS A 169 -4.99 -9.59 -23.64
N GLN A 170 -5.48 -10.47 -24.53
CA GLN A 170 -6.61 -10.15 -25.42
C GLN A 170 -7.87 -9.78 -24.64
N LEU A 171 -8.20 -10.57 -23.61
CA LEU A 171 -9.32 -10.32 -22.71
C LEU A 171 -9.18 -8.97 -22.02
N ASN A 172 -8.05 -8.72 -21.34
CA ASN A 172 -7.83 -7.48 -20.60
C ASN A 172 -7.89 -6.24 -21.50
N LEU A 173 -7.37 -6.34 -22.74
CA LEU A 173 -7.47 -5.25 -23.71
C LEU A 173 -8.91 -5.03 -24.17
N ALA A 174 -9.63 -6.09 -24.55
CA ALA A 174 -11.02 -6.01 -25.00
C ALA A 174 -11.92 -5.39 -23.93
N VAL A 175 -11.70 -5.75 -22.67
CA VAL A 175 -12.38 -5.17 -21.51
C VAL A 175 -12.22 -3.65 -21.44
N LEU A 176 -10.98 -3.14 -21.53
CA LEU A 176 -10.77 -1.68 -21.52
C LEU A 176 -11.36 -0.98 -22.74
N GLN A 177 -11.41 -1.68 -23.86
CA GLN A 177 -11.98 -1.17 -25.10
C GLN A 177 -13.52 -1.11 -25.08
N LEU A 178 -14.19 -1.80 -24.16
CA LEU A 178 -15.65 -1.67 -23.96
C LEU A 178 -16.05 -0.25 -23.54
N GLU A 179 -15.18 0.46 -22.82
CA GLU A 179 -15.40 1.84 -22.39
C GLU A 179 -15.10 2.88 -23.48
N SER A 180 -14.69 2.44 -24.68
CA SER A 180 -14.33 3.36 -25.77
C SER A 180 -15.53 4.08 -26.34
N THR A 181 -15.39 5.39 -26.57
CA THR A 181 -16.38 6.20 -27.31
C THR A 181 -16.39 5.91 -28.82
N LYS A 182 -15.38 5.21 -29.34
CA LYS A 182 -15.29 4.84 -30.75
C LYS A 182 -16.10 3.56 -31.00
N ALA A 183 -17.21 3.70 -31.73
CA ALA A 183 -18.13 2.59 -32.02
C ALA A 183 -17.42 1.34 -32.59
N GLY A 184 -16.47 1.51 -33.51
CA GLY A 184 -15.71 0.40 -34.10
C GLY A 184 -14.81 -0.34 -33.09
N VAL A 185 -14.21 0.37 -32.14
CA VAL A 185 -13.36 -0.22 -31.08
C VAL A 185 -14.24 -1.01 -30.11
N LEU A 186 -15.35 -0.42 -29.69
CA LEU A 186 -16.33 -1.06 -28.81
C LEU A 186 -16.96 -2.31 -29.46
N SER A 187 -17.30 -2.27 -30.75
CA SER A 187 -17.83 -3.45 -31.45
C SER A 187 -16.79 -4.57 -31.57
N ALA A 188 -15.53 -4.24 -31.88
CA ALA A 188 -14.45 -5.22 -31.96
C ALA A 188 -14.16 -5.88 -30.60
N ALA A 189 -14.20 -5.09 -29.52
CA ALA A 189 -14.09 -5.59 -28.15
C ALA A 189 -15.19 -6.62 -27.82
N ARG A 190 -16.45 -6.33 -28.18
CA ARG A 190 -17.57 -7.26 -27.97
C ARG A 190 -17.42 -8.56 -28.73
N VAL A 191 -17.08 -8.48 -30.01
CA VAL A 191 -16.84 -9.68 -30.83
C VAL A 191 -15.73 -10.53 -30.20
N THR A 192 -14.68 -9.89 -29.69
CA THR A 192 -13.60 -10.57 -28.99
C THR A 192 -14.10 -11.29 -27.72
N LEU A 193 -14.88 -10.61 -26.87
CA LEU A 193 -15.43 -11.22 -25.64
C LEU A 193 -16.46 -12.32 -25.93
N GLU A 194 -17.33 -12.15 -26.93
CA GLU A 194 -18.30 -13.18 -27.33
C GLU A 194 -17.63 -14.42 -27.92
N ARG A 195 -16.50 -14.27 -28.62
CA ARG A 195 -15.66 -15.40 -29.04
C ARG A 195 -15.01 -16.07 -27.82
N LEU A 196 -14.43 -15.27 -26.91
CA LEU A 196 -13.73 -15.79 -25.73
C LEU A 196 -14.66 -16.50 -24.73
N ARG A 197 -15.98 -16.25 -24.74
CA ARG A 197 -16.95 -16.93 -23.85
C ARG A 197 -16.95 -18.46 -23.93
N ALA A 198 -16.46 -19.02 -25.04
CA ALA A 198 -16.32 -20.47 -25.24
C ALA A 198 -14.93 -21.00 -24.88
N SER A 199 -13.97 -20.14 -24.52
CA SER A 199 -12.62 -20.54 -24.12
C SER A 199 -12.64 -21.29 -22.79
N THR A 200 -11.86 -22.36 -22.72
CA THR A 200 -11.62 -23.11 -21.49
C THR A 200 -10.71 -22.36 -20.52
N ASN A 201 -10.00 -21.31 -20.94
CA ASN A 201 -9.06 -20.59 -20.07
C ASN A 201 -9.64 -19.30 -19.50
N VAL A 202 -10.34 -18.51 -20.34
CA VAL A 202 -10.82 -17.16 -19.98
C VAL A 202 -12.33 -16.96 -20.18
N GLY A 203 -13.06 -18.01 -20.58
CA GLY A 203 -14.47 -17.90 -20.95
C GLY A 203 -15.39 -17.47 -19.81
N ASP A 204 -15.10 -17.90 -18.58
CA ASP A 204 -15.83 -17.46 -17.39
C ASP A 204 -15.63 -15.95 -17.14
N VAL A 205 -14.41 -15.45 -17.30
CA VAL A 205 -14.11 -14.02 -17.17
C VAL A 205 -14.76 -13.22 -18.29
N ALA A 206 -14.73 -13.72 -19.53
CA ALA A 206 -15.41 -13.10 -20.66
C ALA A 206 -16.94 -13.01 -20.44
N LEU A 207 -17.57 -14.07 -19.90
CA LEU A 207 -18.98 -14.06 -19.53
C LEU A 207 -19.28 -13.02 -18.44
N ARG A 208 -18.44 -12.87 -17.41
CA ARG A 208 -18.61 -11.84 -16.37
C ARG A 208 -18.62 -10.42 -16.97
N TRP A 209 -17.72 -10.14 -17.91
CA TRP A 209 -17.68 -8.85 -18.60
C TRP A 209 -18.90 -8.62 -19.49
N LEU A 210 -19.37 -9.64 -20.19
CA LEU A 210 -20.60 -9.57 -20.98
C LEU A 210 -21.84 -9.34 -20.11
N VAL A 211 -21.89 -9.92 -18.91
CA VAL A 211 -22.94 -9.65 -17.91
C VAL A 211 -22.89 -8.19 -17.46
N ALA A 212 -21.71 -7.69 -17.07
CA ALA A 212 -21.54 -6.31 -16.62
C ALA A 212 -21.95 -5.29 -17.71
N GLU A 213 -21.48 -5.49 -18.95
CA GLU A 213 -21.82 -4.66 -20.10
C GLU A 213 -23.33 -4.66 -20.39
N SER A 214 -23.97 -5.82 -20.27
CA SER A 214 -25.43 -5.92 -20.45
C SER A 214 -26.19 -5.15 -19.37
N LEU A 215 -25.69 -5.15 -18.13
CA LEU A 215 -26.32 -4.42 -17.01
C LEU A 215 -26.17 -2.90 -17.13
N GLU A 216 -25.02 -2.41 -17.57
CA GLU A 216 -24.82 -0.98 -17.85
C GLU A 216 -25.81 -0.45 -18.89
N ARG A 217 -26.24 -1.32 -19.80
CA ARG A 217 -27.25 -1.01 -20.83
C ARG A 217 -28.70 -1.26 -20.40
N ASN A 218 -28.93 -1.67 -19.15
CA ASN A 218 -30.22 -2.12 -18.65
C ASN A 218 -30.84 -3.28 -19.46
N ASP A 219 -30.03 -4.08 -20.15
CA ASP A 219 -30.45 -5.30 -20.85
C ASP A 219 -30.42 -6.49 -19.88
N PHE A 220 -31.40 -6.51 -18.97
CA PHE A 220 -31.52 -7.55 -17.95
C PHE A 220 -31.73 -8.95 -18.54
N SER A 221 -32.36 -9.05 -19.70
CA SER A 221 -32.58 -10.33 -20.39
C SER A 221 -31.27 -10.92 -20.88
N ARG A 222 -30.41 -10.13 -21.53
CA ARG A 222 -29.08 -10.58 -21.98
C ARG A 222 -28.15 -10.85 -20.79
N ALA A 223 -28.19 -10.00 -19.77
CA ALA A 223 -27.46 -10.22 -18.52
C ALA A 223 -27.85 -11.54 -17.84
N ALA A 224 -29.15 -11.81 -17.69
CA ALA A 224 -29.65 -13.06 -17.11
C ALA A 224 -29.24 -14.29 -17.92
N ARG A 225 -29.27 -14.20 -19.27
CA ARG A 225 -28.84 -15.29 -20.15
C ARG A 225 -27.36 -15.64 -19.95
N PHE A 226 -26.47 -14.65 -20.02
CA PHE A 226 -25.03 -14.89 -19.83
C PHE A 226 -24.71 -15.32 -18.40
N SER A 227 -25.40 -14.76 -17.40
CA SER A 227 -25.27 -15.18 -16.02
C SER A 227 -25.68 -16.64 -15.82
N ARG A 228 -26.79 -17.11 -16.40
CA ARG A 228 -27.17 -18.54 -16.35
C ARG A 228 -26.15 -19.45 -17.04
N GLN A 229 -25.59 -19.03 -18.18
CA GLN A 229 -24.53 -19.78 -18.84
C GLN A 229 -23.29 -19.91 -17.93
N LEU A 230 -22.89 -18.82 -17.27
CA LEU A 230 -21.79 -18.83 -16.31
C LEU A 230 -22.06 -19.72 -15.09
N LEU A 231 -23.30 -19.71 -14.58
CA LEU A 231 -23.71 -20.55 -13.44
C LEU A 231 -23.75 -22.05 -13.76
N ALA A 232 -23.78 -22.43 -15.04
CA ALA A 232 -23.70 -23.83 -15.47
C ALA A 232 -22.26 -24.37 -15.53
N ASP A 233 -21.24 -23.49 -15.50
CA ASP A 233 -19.83 -23.89 -15.50
C ASP A 233 -19.43 -24.38 -14.08
N PRO A 234 -18.71 -25.51 -13.95
CA PRO A 234 -18.19 -25.99 -12.66
C PRO A 234 -17.27 -25.00 -11.93
N ARG A 235 -16.67 -24.04 -12.63
CA ARG A 235 -15.78 -23.01 -12.09
C ARG A 235 -16.51 -21.78 -11.55
N VAL A 236 -17.84 -21.82 -11.51
CA VAL A 236 -18.66 -20.75 -10.95
C VAL A 236 -18.20 -20.37 -9.54
N VAL A 237 -17.98 -19.07 -9.32
CA VAL A 237 -17.58 -18.55 -8.00
C VAL A 237 -18.77 -17.94 -7.28
N MET A 238 -18.59 -17.67 -5.99
CA MET A 238 -19.63 -17.03 -5.17
C MET A 238 -20.07 -15.68 -5.75
N GLY A 239 -19.12 -14.88 -6.27
CA GLY A 239 -19.41 -13.60 -6.93
C GLY A 239 -20.41 -13.71 -8.08
N ASP A 240 -20.36 -14.78 -8.87
CA ASP A 240 -21.26 -14.99 -10.02
C ASP A 240 -22.71 -15.21 -9.55
N ARG A 241 -22.88 -15.93 -8.44
CA ARG A 241 -24.18 -16.17 -7.80
C ARG A 241 -24.75 -14.90 -7.18
N LEU A 242 -23.90 -14.09 -6.55
CA LEU A 242 -24.28 -12.78 -6.00
C LEU A 242 -24.66 -11.79 -7.12
N GLN A 243 -23.95 -11.81 -8.24
CA GLN A 243 -24.31 -11.03 -9.41
C GLN A 243 -25.66 -11.48 -9.99
N HIS A 244 -25.92 -12.79 -10.04
CA HIS A 244 -27.22 -13.31 -10.46
C HIS A 244 -28.35 -12.84 -9.54
N LEU A 245 -28.16 -12.90 -8.21
CA LEU A 245 -29.09 -12.33 -7.23
C LEU A 245 -29.38 -10.86 -7.51
N ALA A 246 -28.34 -10.07 -7.82
CA ALA A 246 -28.51 -8.66 -8.16
C ALA A 246 -29.33 -8.45 -9.43
N ILE A 247 -29.10 -9.25 -10.49
CA ILE A 247 -29.88 -9.22 -11.73
C ILE A 247 -31.35 -9.52 -11.43
N LEU A 248 -31.63 -10.61 -10.71
CA LEU A 248 -32.99 -11.01 -10.36
C LEU A 248 -33.72 -9.94 -9.54
N ARG A 249 -33.03 -9.32 -8.57
CA ARG A 249 -33.62 -8.24 -7.77
C ARG A 249 -33.92 -7.00 -8.60
N GLN A 250 -32.99 -6.59 -9.45
CA GLN A 250 -33.12 -5.37 -10.25
C GLN A 250 -34.19 -5.52 -11.34
N SER A 251 -34.31 -6.71 -11.93
CA SER A 251 -35.36 -7.04 -12.89
C SER A 251 -36.71 -7.38 -12.24
N GLN A 252 -36.83 -7.27 -10.91
CA GLN A 252 -38.01 -7.66 -10.13
C GLN A 252 -38.48 -9.10 -10.42
N SER A 253 -37.54 -10.01 -10.66
CA SER A 253 -37.85 -11.40 -10.97
C SER A 253 -38.50 -12.10 -9.76
N PRO A 254 -39.58 -12.88 -9.97
CA PRO A 254 -40.19 -13.67 -8.90
C PRO A 254 -39.22 -14.71 -8.32
N GLU A 255 -38.19 -15.10 -9.07
CA GLU A 255 -37.18 -16.10 -8.65
C GLU A 255 -36.25 -15.61 -7.53
N PHE A 256 -36.21 -14.29 -7.26
CA PHE A 256 -35.22 -13.70 -6.34
C PHE A 256 -35.24 -14.32 -4.94
N LYS A 257 -36.42 -14.45 -4.32
CA LYS A 257 -36.54 -14.93 -2.94
C LYS A 257 -36.11 -16.40 -2.81
N ASP A 258 -36.52 -17.24 -3.76
CA ASP A 258 -36.21 -18.67 -3.74
C ASP A 258 -34.74 -18.92 -4.05
N TYR A 259 -34.16 -18.15 -4.98
CA TYR A 259 -32.74 -18.21 -5.27
C TYR A 259 -31.89 -17.76 -4.07
N LEU A 260 -32.29 -16.68 -3.37
CA LEU A 260 -31.59 -16.22 -2.15
C LEU A 260 -31.59 -17.28 -1.05
N ARG A 261 -32.76 -17.88 -0.73
CA ARG A 261 -32.83 -18.95 0.27
C ARG A 261 -31.97 -20.16 -0.11
N THR A 262 -31.94 -20.49 -1.40
CA THR A 262 -31.09 -21.57 -1.91
C THR A 262 -29.61 -21.25 -1.67
N GLN A 263 -29.16 -20.01 -1.96
CA GLN A 263 -27.78 -19.61 -1.70
C GLN A 263 -27.45 -19.58 -0.22
N GLN A 264 -28.36 -19.10 0.65
CA GLN A 264 -28.19 -19.12 2.09
C GLN A 264 -27.97 -20.55 2.61
N ARG A 265 -28.79 -21.51 2.17
CA ARG A 265 -28.66 -22.93 2.56
C ARG A 265 -27.37 -23.54 2.04
N ASN A 266 -26.97 -23.26 0.80
CA ASN A 266 -25.75 -23.80 0.21
C ASN A 266 -24.49 -23.27 0.91
N ALA A 267 -24.51 -22.02 1.36
CA ALA A 267 -23.38 -21.36 2.01
C ALA A 267 -23.10 -21.87 3.43
N THR A 268 -24.05 -22.48 4.14
CA THR A 268 -23.89 -22.87 5.57
C THR A 268 -22.81 -23.93 5.83
N THR A 269 -22.23 -24.51 4.78
CA THR A 269 -21.10 -25.44 4.87
C THR A 269 -19.73 -24.76 4.72
N ASN A 270 -19.69 -23.46 4.43
CA ASN A 270 -18.46 -22.73 4.11
C ASN A 270 -18.48 -21.29 4.67
N ALA A 271 -17.65 -21.03 5.69
CA ALA A 271 -17.55 -19.72 6.36
C ALA A 271 -17.26 -18.55 5.40
N ALA A 272 -16.45 -18.74 4.36
CA ALA A 272 -16.14 -17.70 3.39
C ALA A 272 -17.36 -17.35 2.51
N GLN A 273 -18.19 -18.34 2.15
CA GLN A 273 -19.43 -18.10 1.41
C GLN A 273 -20.48 -17.41 2.28
N VAL A 274 -20.56 -17.76 3.57
CA VAL A 274 -21.42 -17.08 4.53
C VAL A 274 -21.07 -15.59 4.63
N TYR A 275 -19.78 -15.30 4.79
CA TYR A 275 -19.29 -13.92 4.83
C TYR A 275 -19.61 -13.17 3.53
N ALA A 276 -19.29 -13.74 2.37
CA ALA A 276 -19.55 -13.10 1.08
C ALA A 276 -21.05 -12.78 0.85
N LEU A 277 -21.95 -13.71 1.19
CA LEU A 277 -23.40 -13.49 1.03
C LEU A 277 -23.92 -12.44 2.01
N SER A 278 -23.52 -12.51 3.28
CA SER A 278 -23.97 -11.54 4.29
C SER A 278 -23.46 -10.14 4.01
N THR A 279 -22.19 -9.97 3.60
CA THR A 279 -21.67 -8.67 3.14
C THR A 279 -22.48 -8.12 1.98
N TRP A 280 -22.77 -8.94 0.95
CA TRP A 280 -23.63 -8.53 -0.18
C TRP A 280 -25.03 -8.13 0.26
N MET A 281 -25.64 -8.87 1.20
CA MET A 281 -26.95 -8.53 1.75
C MET A 281 -26.92 -7.17 2.46
N VAL A 282 -25.92 -6.95 3.31
CA VAL A 282 -25.72 -5.68 4.03
C VAL A 282 -25.57 -4.50 3.08
N GLU A 283 -24.72 -4.61 2.06
CA GLU A 283 -24.51 -3.56 1.04
C GLU A 283 -25.78 -3.21 0.26
N ARG A 284 -26.74 -4.14 0.17
CA ARG A 284 -28.01 -3.98 -0.55
C ARG A 284 -29.19 -3.68 0.37
N GLY A 285 -28.92 -3.24 1.60
CA GLY A 285 -29.92 -2.82 2.57
C GLY A 285 -30.71 -3.98 3.20
N LEU A 286 -30.18 -5.20 3.16
CA LEU A 286 -30.78 -6.41 3.75
C LEU A 286 -30.04 -6.82 5.04
N ALA A 287 -29.58 -5.83 5.82
CA ALA A 287 -28.76 -6.09 7.01
C ALA A 287 -29.52 -6.84 8.11
N ASP A 288 -30.84 -6.61 8.26
CA ASP A 288 -31.66 -7.34 9.22
C ASP A 288 -31.82 -8.82 8.78
N ASP A 289 -32.19 -9.07 7.52
CA ASP A 289 -32.28 -10.43 6.97
C ASP A 289 -30.95 -11.18 7.09
N ALA A 290 -29.83 -10.48 6.86
CA ALA A 290 -28.49 -11.03 6.99
C ALA A 290 -28.17 -11.41 8.44
N LEU A 291 -28.44 -10.51 9.39
CA LEU A 291 -28.19 -10.76 10.81
C LEU A 291 -29.05 -11.92 11.32
N THR A 292 -30.34 -11.95 10.99
CA THR A 292 -31.23 -13.07 11.36
C THR A 292 -30.71 -14.39 10.82
N TRP A 293 -30.27 -14.43 9.55
CA TRP A 293 -29.70 -15.64 8.96
C TRP A 293 -28.38 -16.05 9.64
N LEU A 294 -27.47 -15.12 9.89
CA LEU A 294 -26.19 -15.38 10.54
C LEU A 294 -26.36 -15.94 11.96
N LEU A 295 -27.29 -15.39 12.74
CA LEU A 295 -27.59 -15.86 14.10
C LEU A 295 -28.28 -17.23 14.12
N ALA A 296 -28.90 -17.64 13.00
CA ALA A 296 -29.49 -18.97 12.83
C ALA A 296 -28.48 -20.04 12.36
N CYS A 297 -27.26 -19.66 11.98
CA CYS A 297 -26.22 -20.61 11.60
C CYS A 297 -25.75 -21.47 12.80
N PRO A 298 -25.15 -22.65 12.57
CA PRO A 298 -24.60 -23.47 13.66
C PRO A 298 -23.53 -22.70 14.47
N ALA A 299 -23.49 -22.90 15.80
CA ALA A 299 -22.58 -22.17 16.70
C ALA A 299 -21.09 -22.26 16.28
N LYS A 300 -20.66 -23.43 15.78
CA LYS A 300 -19.30 -23.62 15.26
C LYS A 300 -18.98 -22.66 14.10
N LEU A 301 -19.93 -22.49 13.18
CA LEU A 301 -19.79 -21.62 12.01
C LEU A 301 -19.84 -20.15 12.42
N GLN A 302 -20.69 -19.79 13.38
CA GLN A 302 -20.73 -18.43 13.94
C GLN A 302 -19.39 -18.02 14.58
N ALA A 303 -18.69 -18.96 15.22
CA ALA A 303 -17.38 -18.74 15.83
C ALA A 303 -16.21 -18.79 14.85
N GLU A 304 -16.44 -19.15 13.57
CA GLU A 304 -15.39 -19.28 12.56
C GLU A 304 -15.09 -17.93 11.91
N GLN A 305 -13.81 -17.67 11.62
CA GLN A 305 -13.43 -16.52 10.79
C GLN A 305 -13.66 -16.88 9.31
N PRO A 306 -14.25 -15.99 8.48
CA PRO A 306 -14.58 -14.59 8.74
C PRO A 306 -16.03 -14.32 9.18
N VAL A 307 -16.83 -15.31 9.59
CA VAL A 307 -18.26 -15.11 9.96
C VAL A 307 -18.42 -14.13 11.13
N LEU A 308 -17.51 -14.18 12.11
CA LEU A 308 -17.47 -13.21 13.21
C LEU A 308 -17.39 -11.74 12.72
N LEU A 309 -16.67 -11.48 11.62
CA LEU A 309 -16.59 -10.16 11.00
C LEU A 309 -17.93 -9.78 10.36
N ALA A 310 -18.61 -10.71 9.69
CA ALA A 310 -19.91 -10.44 9.08
C ALA A 310 -20.97 -10.02 10.10
N VAL A 311 -20.97 -10.66 11.29
CA VAL A 311 -21.85 -10.26 12.38
C VAL A 311 -21.55 -8.83 12.83
N ALA A 312 -20.28 -8.48 13.01
CA ALA A 312 -19.86 -7.11 13.34
C ALA A 312 -20.28 -6.11 12.25
N ASP A 313 -20.08 -6.45 10.97
CA ASP A 313 -20.47 -5.63 9.82
C ASP A 313 -21.99 -5.39 9.77
N CYS A 314 -22.82 -6.40 10.12
CA CYS A 314 -24.27 -6.25 10.22
C CYS A 314 -24.67 -5.24 11.30
N TYR A 315 -24.08 -5.33 12.50
CA TYR A 315 -24.36 -4.36 13.57
C TYR A 315 -23.88 -2.95 13.20
N MET A 316 -22.70 -2.82 12.59
CA MET A 316 -22.18 -1.55 12.09
C MET A 316 -23.12 -0.91 11.05
N ALA A 317 -23.62 -1.70 10.09
CA ALA A 317 -24.54 -1.22 9.07
C ALA A 317 -25.90 -0.81 9.62
N ARG A 318 -26.40 -1.53 10.64
CA ARG A 318 -27.62 -1.19 11.39
C ARG A 318 -27.42 0.00 12.33
N LYS A 319 -26.17 0.43 12.57
CA LYS A 319 -25.78 1.41 13.61
C LYS A 319 -26.23 0.99 15.02
N ASP A 320 -26.30 -0.31 15.25
CA ASP A 320 -26.65 -0.90 16.54
C ASP A 320 -25.38 -1.06 17.38
N TRP A 321 -24.91 0.07 17.91
CA TRP A 321 -23.63 0.16 18.62
C TRP A 321 -23.64 -0.60 19.94
N HIS A 322 -24.79 -0.67 20.61
CA HIS A 322 -24.92 -1.44 21.84
C HIS A 322 -24.90 -2.95 21.56
N GLY A 323 -25.62 -3.40 20.53
CA GLY A 323 -25.57 -4.79 20.06
C GLY A 323 -24.17 -5.19 19.61
N LEU A 324 -23.44 -4.31 18.91
CA LEU A 324 -22.04 -4.54 18.54
C LEU A 324 -21.14 -4.72 19.76
N ASP A 325 -21.24 -3.84 20.75
CA ASP A 325 -20.43 -3.91 21.97
C ASP A 325 -20.70 -5.20 22.75
N GLN A 326 -21.98 -5.55 22.95
CA GLN A 326 -22.38 -6.78 23.63
C GLN A 326 -21.91 -8.03 22.89
N ALA A 327 -22.07 -8.08 21.57
CA ALA A 327 -21.72 -9.23 20.75
C ALA A 327 -20.20 -9.49 20.72
N LEU A 328 -19.38 -8.44 20.77
CA LEU A 328 -17.92 -8.54 20.64
C LEU A 328 -17.17 -8.61 21.97
N SER A 329 -17.77 -8.16 23.08
CA SER A 329 -17.08 -8.06 24.37
C SER A 329 -16.58 -9.41 24.92
N ALA A 330 -17.36 -10.47 24.75
CA ALA A 330 -17.03 -11.82 25.26
C ALA A 330 -16.25 -12.70 24.26
N GLN A 331 -15.92 -12.18 23.07
CA GLN A 331 -15.28 -12.95 22.01
C GLN A 331 -13.75 -12.94 22.11
N ASN A 332 -13.11 -13.96 21.53
CA ASN A 332 -11.66 -14.04 21.34
C ASN A 332 -11.35 -14.38 19.88
N TRP A 333 -10.66 -13.48 19.19
CA TRP A 333 -10.35 -13.58 17.75
C TRP A 333 -8.89 -13.98 17.46
N GLY A 334 -8.11 -14.37 18.47
CA GLY A 334 -6.71 -14.79 18.32
C GLY A 334 -5.85 -13.73 17.61
N ASP A 335 -5.23 -14.08 16.48
CA ASP A 335 -4.36 -13.17 15.74
C ASP A 335 -5.07 -11.90 15.20
N ARG A 336 -6.40 -11.89 15.20
CA ARG A 336 -7.25 -10.77 14.76
C ARG A 336 -7.82 -9.95 15.92
N GLU A 337 -7.34 -10.13 17.15
CA GLU A 337 -7.75 -9.32 18.31
C GLU A 337 -7.60 -7.82 18.05
N PHE A 338 -6.63 -7.41 17.23
CA PHE A 338 -6.49 -6.00 16.83
C PHE A 338 -7.74 -5.45 16.12
N LEU A 339 -8.42 -6.25 15.29
CA LEU A 339 -9.66 -5.85 14.61
C LEU A 339 -10.83 -5.79 15.59
N ARG A 340 -10.96 -6.79 16.48
CA ARG A 340 -12.02 -6.81 17.49
C ARG A 340 -11.98 -5.55 18.36
N PHE A 341 -10.79 -5.19 18.83
CA PHE A 341 -10.61 -3.97 19.62
C PHE A 341 -10.81 -2.69 18.80
N ALA A 342 -10.51 -2.68 17.50
CA ALA A 342 -10.84 -1.55 16.63
C ALA A 342 -12.36 -1.35 16.50
N PHE A 343 -13.14 -2.42 16.33
CA PHE A 343 -14.61 -2.33 16.29
C PHE A 343 -15.20 -1.91 17.64
N LEU A 344 -14.71 -2.46 18.75
CA LEU A 344 -15.11 -2.02 20.10
C LEU A 344 -14.76 -0.55 20.36
N ALA A 345 -13.63 -0.07 19.85
CA ALA A 345 -13.27 1.34 19.93
C ALA A 345 -14.26 2.21 19.14
N ARG A 346 -14.63 1.78 17.92
CA ARG A 346 -15.66 2.47 17.11
C ARG A 346 -17.02 2.52 17.80
N ALA A 347 -17.49 1.39 18.36
CA ALA A 347 -18.73 1.34 19.12
C ALA A 347 -18.71 2.31 20.31
N ALA A 348 -17.62 2.32 21.08
CA ALA A 348 -17.45 3.25 22.21
C ALA A 348 -17.45 4.72 21.77
N THR A 349 -16.83 5.06 20.62
CA THR A 349 -16.88 6.43 20.08
C THR A 349 -18.33 6.85 19.80
N GLU A 350 -19.11 6.02 19.13
CA GLU A 350 -20.50 6.30 18.76
C GLU A 350 -21.44 6.33 19.97
N LEU A 351 -21.11 5.59 21.03
CA LEU A 351 -21.79 5.64 22.33
C LEU A 351 -21.31 6.79 23.23
N ASN A 352 -20.49 7.72 22.72
CA ASN A 352 -19.90 8.85 23.46
C ASN A 352 -19.01 8.45 24.66
N GLN A 353 -18.42 7.26 24.64
CA GLN A 353 -17.55 6.72 25.68
C GLN A 353 -16.06 6.96 25.35
N LYS A 354 -15.62 8.22 25.37
CA LYS A 354 -14.28 8.64 24.89
C LYS A 354 -13.11 7.85 25.51
N LEU A 355 -13.09 7.72 26.85
CA LEU A 355 -12.01 6.99 27.55
C LEU A 355 -11.94 5.51 27.15
N ALA A 356 -13.10 4.87 26.99
CA ALA A 356 -13.17 3.48 26.56
C ALA A 356 -12.70 3.34 25.10
N ALA A 357 -13.10 4.25 24.22
CA ALA A 357 -12.68 4.28 22.83
C ALA A 357 -11.14 4.37 22.71
N ASP A 358 -10.52 5.31 23.44
CA ASP A 358 -9.07 5.50 23.42
C ASP A 358 -8.31 4.26 23.96
N ALA A 359 -8.78 3.69 25.07
CA ALA A 359 -8.18 2.50 25.67
C ALA A 359 -8.26 1.29 24.73
N ARG A 360 -9.42 1.09 24.08
CA ARG A 360 -9.65 0.00 23.12
C ARG A 360 -8.80 0.20 21.86
N TRP A 361 -8.71 1.42 21.34
CA TRP A 361 -7.87 1.73 20.17
C TRP A 361 -6.37 1.48 20.43
N ARG A 362 -5.85 1.93 21.58
CA ARG A 362 -4.46 1.60 21.98
C ARG A 362 -4.24 0.09 22.08
N THR A 363 -5.25 -0.65 22.52
CA THR A 363 -5.19 -2.12 22.59
C THR A 363 -5.17 -2.75 21.21
N ALA A 364 -5.92 -2.22 20.24
CA ALA A 364 -5.84 -2.63 18.84
C ALA A 364 -4.40 -2.46 18.30
N ILE A 365 -3.81 -1.29 18.51
CA ILE A 365 -2.43 -0.96 18.08
C ILE A 365 -1.39 -1.89 18.75
N ARG A 366 -1.55 -2.24 20.03
CA ARG A 366 -0.66 -3.20 20.71
C ARG A 366 -0.75 -4.60 20.08
N ASN A 367 -1.97 -5.09 19.84
CA ASN A 367 -2.19 -6.41 19.23
C ASN A 367 -1.73 -6.49 17.76
N ALA A 368 -1.75 -5.38 17.01
CA ALA A 368 -1.16 -5.34 15.68
C ALA A 368 0.37 -5.62 15.73
N GLY A 369 1.04 -5.16 16.79
CA GLY A 369 2.49 -5.34 16.98
C GLY A 369 3.30 -4.59 15.93
N ASP A 370 4.54 -5.04 15.70
CA ASP A 370 5.43 -4.50 14.66
C ASP A 370 5.31 -5.34 13.37
N ARG A 371 4.07 -5.49 12.89
CA ARG A 371 3.73 -6.21 11.65
C ARG A 371 3.14 -5.23 10.65
N LEU A 372 3.73 -5.13 9.46
CA LEU A 372 3.36 -4.12 8.46
C LEU A 372 1.90 -4.30 7.99
N GLY A 373 1.47 -5.53 7.72
CA GLY A 373 0.10 -5.85 7.32
C GLY A 373 -0.97 -5.36 8.31
N PRO A 374 -1.01 -5.85 9.57
CA PRO A 374 -1.95 -5.38 10.58
C PRO A 374 -1.95 -3.87 10.84
N LEU A 375 -0.79 -3.22 10.85
CA LEU A 375 -0.70 -1.76 10.99
C LEU A 375 -1.33 -1.03 9.79
N THR A 376 -1.09 -1.54 8.58
CA THR A 376 -1.72 -1.02 7.35
C THR A 376 -3.23 -1.23 7.36
N THR A 377 -3.73 -2.35 7.89
CA THR A 377 -5.17 -2.59 8.06
C THR A 377 -5.81 -1.59 9.02
N LEU A 378 -5.18 -1.33 10.18
CA LEU A 378 -5.65 -0.29 11.11
C LEU A 378 -5.60 1.10 10.48
N LEU A 379 -4.58 1.39 9.65
CA LEU A 379 -4.45 2.66 8.94
C LEU A 379 -5.61 2.86 7.95
N THR A 380 -5.98 1.82 7.22
CA THR A 380 -7.15 1.82 6.31
C THR A 380 -8.45 2.07 7.08
N LEU A 381 -8.64 1.42 8.23
CA LEU A 381 -9.83 1.63 9.07
C LEU A 381 -9.90 3.06 9.63
N ALA A 382 -8.80 3.57 10.18
CA ALA A 382 -8.71 4.94 10.68
C ALA A 382 -9.04 5.96 9.57
N THR A 383 -8.52 5.73 8.37
CA THR A 383 -8.81 6.56 7.19
C THR A 383 -10.29 6.52 6.81
N LYS A 384 -10.87 5.32 6.70
CA LYS A 384 -12.29 5.12 6.35
C LYS A 384 -13.23 5.75 7.39
N TRP A 385 -12.85 5.74 8.67
CA TRP A 385 -13.62 6.29 9.77
C TRP A 385 -13.37 7.78 10.03
N GLY A 386 -12.50 8.44 9.27
CA GLY A 386 -12.16 9.86 9.42
C GLY A 386 -11.36 10.18 10.68
N GLN A 387 -10.60 9.22 11.22
CA GLN A 387 -9.80 9.40 12.43
C GLN A 387 -8.38 9.89 12.08
N GLU A 388 -8.26 11.19 11.80
CA GLU A 388 -7.02 11.82 11.32
C GLU A 388 -5.81 11.62 12.27
N GLN A 389 -5.98 11.83 13.57
CA GLN A 389 -4.89 11.64 14.55
C GLN A 389 -4.41 10.18 14.58
N ALA A 390 -5.35 9.24 14.59
CA ALA A 390 -5.02 7.81 14.58
C ALA A 390 -4.30 7.41 13.29
N ARG A 391 -4.68 8.02 12.15
CA ARG A 391 -3.99 7.82 10.86
C ARG A 391 -2.55 8.30 10.94
N GLU A 392 -2.31 9.50 11.45
CA GLU A 392 -0.97 10.08 11.60
C GLU A 392 -0.07 9.24 12.53
N ASP A 393 -0.59 8.83 13.69
CA ASP A 393 0.15 8.01 14.66
C ASP A 393 0.58 6.66 14.06
N LEU A 394 -0.29 6.04 13.25
CA LEU A 394 0.00 4.79 12.55
C LEU A 394 1.07 4.98 11.46
N LEU A 395 1.00 6.06 10.67
CA LEU A 395 2.04 6.38 9.68
C LEU A 395 3.41 6.56 10.33
N TRP A 396 3.48 7.29 11.45
CA TRP A 396 4.71 7.45 12.22
C TRP A 396 5.24 6.11 12.74
N ARG A 397 4.37 5.26 13.27
CA ARG A 397 4.78 3.94 13.77
C ARG A 397 5.31 3.07 12.63
N ILE A 398 4.67 3.10 11.46
CA ILE A 398 5.14 2.36 10.28
C ILE A 398 6.52 2.89 9.86
N ALA A 399 6.69 4.21 9.72
CA ALA A 399 7.96 4.82 9.35
C ALA A 399 9.12 4.43 10.29
N GLN A 400 8.87 4.39 11.60
CA GLN A 400 9.88 4.05 12.61
C GLN A 400 10.25 2.57 12.63
N ARG A 401 9.27 1.68 12.43
CA ARG A 401 9.48 0.23 12.47
C ARG A 401 9.96 -0.32 11.14
N PHE A 402 9.67 0.36 10.04
CA PHE A 402 9.95 -0.08 8.68
C PHE A 402 10.64 1.03 7.85
N PRO A 403 11.87 1.44 8.21
CA PRO A 403 12.52 2.63 7.62
C PRO A 403 12.88 2.50 6.13
N ARG A 404 12.91 1.27 5.57
CA ARG A 404 13.07 1.08 4.11
C ARG A 404 11.78 1.39 3.34
N ASP A 405 10.64 1.35 4.01
CA ASP A 405 9.32 1.63 3.43
C ASP A 405 9.03 3.14 3.45
N GLN A 406 9.75 3.86 2.59
CA GLN A 406 9.75 5.33 2.55
C GLN A 406 8.36 5.95 2.32
N TRP A 407 7.37 5.18 1.85
CA TRP A 407 6.04 5.67 1.55
C TRP A 407 5.33 6.28 2.76
N ALA A 408 5.55 5.78 3.97
CA ALA A 408 4.87 6.30 5.16
C ALA A 408 5.35 7.74 5.47
N LEU A 409 6.65 7.99 5.34
CA LEU A 409 7.23 9.33 5.49
C LEU A 409 6.80 10.26 4.35
N ARG A 410 6.72 9.77 3.10
CA ARG A 410 6.21 10.57 1.96
C ARG A 410 4.74 10.96 2.14
N GLU A 411 3.91 10.09 2.71
CA GLU A 411 2.49 10.40 2.97
C GLU A 411 2.34 11.43 4.10
N LEU A 412 3.19 11.35 5.14
CA LEU A 412 3.28 12.38 6.18
C LEU A 412 3.78 13.70 5.60
N GLU A 413 4.82 13.70 4.76
CA GLU A 413 5.33 14.87 4.06
C GLU A 413 4.23 15.56 3.23
N ARG A 414 3.48 14.78 2.44
CA ARG A 414 2.34 15.28 1.66
C ARG A 414 1.27 15.91 2.55
N THR A 415 0.92 15.23 3.65
CA THR A 415 -0.11 15.70 4.60
C THR A 415 0.32 17.00 5.26
N TYR A 416 1.55 17.08 5.75
CA TYR A 416 2.06 18.28 6.42
C TYR A 416 2.31 19.43 5.44
N THR A 417 2.70 19.15 4.20
CA THR A 417 2.82 20.17 3.15
C THR A 417 1.47 20.82 2.87
N LEU A 418 0.42 20.02 2.68
CA LEU A 418 -0.94 20.53 2.46
C LEU A 418 -1.48 21.31 3.67
N ALA A 419 -1.11 20.88 4.88
CA ALA A 419 -1.49 21.56 6.12
C ALA A 419 -0.63 22.80 6.43
N GLY A 420 0.47 23.04 5.71
CA GLY A 420 1.47 24.04 6.07
C GLY A 420 2.14 23.77 7.42
N ASN A 421 2.25 22.52 7.86
CA ASN A 421 2.80 22.15 9.15
C ASN A 421 4.34 21.98 9.07
N THR A 422 5.06 23.11 9.17
CA THR A 422 6.54 23.12 9.10
C THR A 422 7.21 22.28 10.19
N LEU A 423 6.64 22.23 11.40
CA LEU A 423 7.16 21.38 12.48
C LEU A 423 7.01 19.89 12.14
N GLY A 424 5.87 19.49 11.59
CA GLY A 424 5.63 18.13 11.09
C GLY A 424 6.62 17.77 9.97
N LEU A 425 6.81 18.66 8.99
CA LEU A 425 7.79 18.49 7.92
C LEU A 425 9.22 18.34 8.46
N ASN A 426 9.62 19.17 9.42
CA ASN A 426 10.93 19.07 10.06
C ASN A 426 11.15 17.69 10.69
N LYS A 427 10.14 17.17 11.41
CA LYS A 427 10.18 15.83 11.99
C LYS A 427 10.32 14.73 10.92
N VAL A 428 9.63 14.88 9.79
CA VAL A 428 9.74 13.95 8.65
C VAL A 428 11.14 13.95 8.07
N TYR A 429 11.68 15.13 7.74
CA TYR A 429 13.02 15.24 7.16
C TYR A 429 14.12 14.79 8.13
N SER A 430 13.94 15.03 9.43
CA SER A 430 14.83 14.50 10.47
C SER A 430 14.88 12.96 10.45
N SER A 431 13.71 12.33 10.33
CA SER A 431 13.60 10.88 10.23
C SER A 431 14.23 10.36 8.92
N MET A 432 13.95 11.00 7.79
CA MET A 432 14.53 10.62 6.48
C MET A 432 16.06 10.74 6.48
N ALA A 433 16.59 11.84 7.01
CA ALA A 433 18.03 12.09 7.11
C ALA A 433 18.73 11.09 8.05
N SER A 434 18.07 10.68 9.14
CA SER A 434 18.62 9.71 10.08
C SER A 434 18.78 8.31 9.48
N TYR A 435 17.85 7.87 8.62
CA TYR A 435 17.89 6.53 8.03
C TYR A 435 18.63 6.47 6.69
N ALA A 436 18.72 7.58 5.97
CA ALA A 436 19.50 7.71 4.73
C ALA A 436 20.43 8.93 4.80
N PRO A 437 21.54 8.86 5.56
CA PRO A 437 22.47 9.98 5.70
C PRO A 437 23.05 10.48 4.37
N GLN A 438 23.15 9.64 3.34
CA GLN A 438 23.60 10.03 2.01
C GLN A 438 22.55 10.81 1.18
N ASN A 439 21.30 10.89 1.66
CA ASN A 439 20.25 11.63 0.98
C ASN A 439 20.37 13.13 1.28
N PHE A 440 21.20 13.82 0.50
CA PHE A 440 21.44 15.26 0.64
C PHE A 440 20.17 16.10 0.47
N VAL A 441 19.16 15.63 -0.26
CA VAL A 441 17.86 16.32 -0.40
C VAL A 441 17.11 16.32 0.94
N ALA A 442 17.03 15.17 1.61
CA ALA A 442 16.42 15.08 2.94
C ALA A 442 17.19 15.91 3.98
N GLN A 443 18.53 15.92 3.91
CA GLN A 443 19.35 16.78 4.78
C GLN A 443 19.11 18.27 4.51
N ASN A 444 19.02 18.69 3.25
CA ASN A 444 18.75 20.08 2.89
C ASN A 444 17.37 20.51 3.37
N ASN A 445 16.33 19.68 3.17
CA ASN A 445 14.98 19.99 3.62
C ASN A 445 14.89 20.03 5.16
N LEU A 446 15.65 19.18 5.86
CA LEU A 446 15.83 19.27 7.31
C LEU A 446 16.48 20.61 7.70
N ALA A 447 17.56 21.01 7.03
CA ALA A 447 18.23 22.28 7.28
C ALA A 447 17.29 23.48 7.03
N ALA A 448 16.62 23.53 5.88
CA ALA A 448 15.69 24.59 5.51
C ALA A 448 14.55 24.75 6.54
N THR A 449 13.85 23.66 6.87
CA THR A 449 12.78 23.70 7.88
C THR A 449 13.30 24.04 9.28
N SER A 450 14.52 23.62 9.63
CA SER A 450 15.14 23.97 10.92
C SER A 450 15.52 25.44 11.00
N LEU A 451 15.98 26.06 9.91
CA LEU A 451 16.25 27.51 9.83
C LEU A 451 14.95 28.32 9.94
N LEU A 452 13.89 27.90 9.26
CA LEU A 452 12.57 28.54 9.33
C LEU A 452 12.01 28.51 10.77
N LEU A 453 12.12 27.36 11.44
CA LEU A 453 11.67 27.17 12.82
C LEU A 453 12.66 27.66 13.88
N LYS A 454 13.86 28.12 13.47
CA LYS A 454 14.97 28.54 14.34
C LYS A 454 15.41 27.45 15.34
N LEU A 455 15.42 26.19 14.90
CA LEU A 455 15.82 25.03 15.69
C LEU A 455 17.31 24.73 15.55
N ASN A 456 18.00 24.55 16.68
CA ASN A 456 19.41 24.15 16.76
C ASN A 456 20.33 24.90 15.78
N LEU A 457 20.18 26.24 15.74
CA LEU A 457 20.81 27.09 14.74
C LEU A 457 22.31 26.83 14.52
N PRO A 458 23.17 26.65 15.56
CA PRO A 458 24.60 26.40 15.33
C PRO A 458 24.86 25.19 14.42
N ARG A 459 24.25 24.04 14.74
CA ARG A 459 24.39 22.81 13.93
C ARG A 459 23.73 22.95 12.56
N THR A 460 22.59 23.64 12.50
CA THR A 460 21.86 23.85 11.25
C THR A 460 22.65 24.74 10.27
N HIS A 461 23.35 25.76 10.77
CA HIS A 461 24.24 26.60 9.97
C HIS A 461 25.42 25.80 9.40
N GLU A 462 26.02 24.94 10.22
CA GLU A 462 27.09 24.03 9.78
C GLU A 462 26.60 23.08 8.69
N LEU A 463 25.46 22.43 8.90
CA LEU A 463 24.86 21.50 7.94
C LEU A 463 24.57 22.18 6.60
N ALA A 464 23.96 23.37 6.60
CA ALA A 464 23.68 24.12 5.37
C ALA A 464 24.97 24.47 4.61
N ARG A 465 26.05 24.83 5.33
CA ARG A 465 27.36 25.10 4.74
C ARG A 465 28.00 23.85 4.14
N GLU A 466 27.96 22.73 4.87
CA GLU A 466 28.51 21.44 4.41
C GLU A 466 27.82 20.95 3.14
N LEU A 467 26.49 20.99 3.11
CA LEU A 467 25.70 20.62 1.94
C LEU A 467 26.03 21.50 0.73
N PHE A 468 26.10 22.81 0.91
CA PHE A 468 26.48 23.72 -0.18
C PHE A 468 27.93 23.50 -0.65
N THR A 469 28.85 23.18 0.26
CA THR A 469 30.24 22.87 -0.11
C THR A 469 30.34 21.59 -0.94
N GLN A 470 29.51 20.58 -0.66
CA GLN A 470 29.49 19.32 -1.39
C GLN A 470 28.71 19.40 -2.71
N HIS A 471 27.66 20.23 -2.76
CA HIS A 471 26.72 20.33 -3.87
C HIS A 471 26.44 21.80 -4.27
N PRO A 472 27.46 22.58 -4.64
CA PRO A 472 27.33 24.02 -4.91
C PRO A 472 26.46 24.32 -6.15
N GLU A 473 26.29 23.37 -7.05
CA GLU A 473 25.48 23.47 -8.26
C GLU A 473 23.97 23.33 -8.02
N GLN A 474 23.56 22.83 -6.85
CA GLN A 474 22.16 22.60 -6.53
C GLN A 474 21.50 23.90 -6.03
N ALA A 475 20.68 24.52 -6.87
CA ALA A 475 20.06 25.82 -6.59
C ALA A 475 19.29 25.90 -5.26
N VAL A 476 18.53 24.84 -4.92
CA VAL A 476 17.76 24.77 -3.66
C VAL A 476 18.67 24.63 -2.42
N ILE A 477 19.85 24.03 -2.57
CA ILE A 477 20.85 23.95 -1.48
C ILE A 477 21.52 25.32 -1.31
N ALA A 478 21.86 25.97 -2.42
CA ALA A 478 22.39 27.33 -2.41
C ALA A 478 21.44 28.33 -1.75
N SER A 479 20.12 28.22 -1.97
CA SER A 479 19.13 29.07 -1.29
C SER A 479 19.02 28.80 0.21
N THR A 480 19.05 27.54 0.65
CA THR A 480 19.11 27.21 2.08
C THR A 480 20.36 27.81 2.74
N TYR A 481 21.53 27.69 2.10
CA TYR A 481 22.78 28.26 2.62
C TYR A 481 22.77 29.80 2.62
N ALA A 482 22.24 30.42 1.57
CA ALA A 482 22.08 31.87 1.51
C ALA A 482 21.15 32.39 2.62
N TYR A 483 20.05 31.68 2.89
CA TYR A 483 19.16 32.01 4.01
C TYR A 483 19.83 31.80 5.37
N SER A 484 20.62 30.73 5.52
CA SER A 484 21.48 30.51 6.70
C SER A 484 22.44 31.68 6.94
N LEU A 485 23.07 32.23 5.89
CA LEU A 485 23.93 33.42 5.98
C LEU A 485 23.15 34.69 6.34
N TYR A 486 21.95 34.86 5.76
CA TYR A 486 21.07 35.98 6.11
C TYR A 486 20.72 36.00 7.61
N LEU A 487 20.38 34.84 8.19
CA LEU A 487 20.12 34.72 9.64
C LEU A 487 21.35 35.02 10.52
N GLN A 488 22.55 34.90 9.96
CA GLN A 488 23.82 35.27 10.62
C GLN A 488 24.23 36.73 10.37
N ASN A 489 23.34 37.57 9.80
CA ASN A 489 23.63 38.94 9.36
C ASN A 489 24.70 39.04 8.25
N ARG A 490 24.96 37.95 7.54
CA ARG A 490 25.91 37.87 6.41
C ARG A 490 25.18 37.97 5.07
N THR A 491 24.24 38.91 4.97
CA THR A 491 23.30 39.06 3.84
C THR A 491 24.00 39.20 2.48
N ARG A 492 25.05 40.04 2.41
CA ARG A 492 25.79 40.25 1.15
C ARG A 492 26.49 38.98 0.66
N GLU A 493 27.00 38.17 1.58
CA GLU A 493 27.63 36.89 1.24
C GLU A 493 26.58 35.88 0.76
N GLY A 494 25.42 35.82 1.42
CA GLY A 494 24.30 34.99 0.95
C GLY A 494 23.79 35.42 -0.43
N LEU A 495 23.75 36.72 -0.69
CA LEU A 495 23.32 37.25 -1.99
C LEU A 495 24.31 36.88 -3.09
N ALA A 496 25.62 36.97 -2.81
CA ALA A 496 26.67 36.58 -3.73
C ALA A 496 26.66 35.08 -4.05
N VAL A 497 26.18 34.22 -3.14
CA VAL A 497 25.95 32.79 -3.43
C VAL A 497 24.86 32.64 -4.49
N LEU A 498 23.71 33.29 -4.31
CA LEU A 498 22.57 33.19 -5.22
C LEU A 498 22.85 33.83 -6.59
N GLN A 499 23.57 34.94 -6.64
CA GLN A 499 23.93 35.63 -7.90
C GLN A 499 24.81 34.80 -8.85
N LYS A 500 25.37 33.68 -8.39
CA LYS A 500 26.14 32.74 -9.24
C LYS A 500 25.25 31.70 -9.93
N LEU A 501 24.00 31.57 -9.52
CA LEU A 501 23.03 30.66 -10.14
C LEU A 501 22.60 31.18 -11.51
N LYS A 502 22.10 30.27 -12.35
CA LYS A 502 21.56 30.64 -13.65
C LYS A 502 20.21 31.37 -13.48
N PRO A 503 19.80 32.20 -14.44
CA PRO A 503 18.51 32.88 -14.38
C PRO A 503 17.33 31.93 -14.15
N GLU A 504 17.32 30.77 -14.80
CA GLU A 504 16.24 29.78 -14.68
C GLU A 504 16.16 29.19 -13.26
N ASP A 505 17.30 29.04 -12.59
CA ASP A 505 17.38 28.56 -11.21
C ASP A 505 16.89 29.61 -10.20
N LEU A 506 17.13 30.90 -10.49
CA LEU A 506 16.64 32.02 -9.67
C LEU A 506 15.13 32.22 -9.78
N GLU A 507 14.52 31.82 -10.90
CA GLU A 507 13.07 31.83 -11.11
C GLU A 507 12.36 30.60 -10.51
N ASN A 508 13.09 29.60 -10.02
CA ASN A 508 12.49 28.51 -9.25
C ASN A 508 11.82 29.09 -7.98
N PRO A 509 10.52 28.83 -7.71
CA PRO A 509 9.83 29.44 -6.57
C PRO A 509 10.53 29.25 -5.22
N SER A 510 11.13 28.07 -4.97
CA SER A 510 11.85 27.76 -3.73
C SER A 510 13.17 28.54 -3.57
N VAL A 511 13.70 29.12 -4.65
CA VAL A 511 14.92 29.94 -4.67
C VAL A 511 14.56 31.43 -4.73
N ALA A 512 13.58 31.78 -5.59
CA ALA A 512 13.11 33.13 -5.85
C ALA A 512 12.72 33.87 -4.56
N LEU A 513 12.05 33.18 -3.62
CA LEU A 513 11.69 33.75 -2.32
C LEU A 513 12.92 34.29 -1.59
N TYR A 514 13.93 33.45 -1.36
CA TYR A 514 15.12 33.82 -0.60
C TYR A 514 15.95 34.85 -1.36
N TYR A 515 16.05 34.73 -2.69
CA TYR A 515 16.75 35.73 -3.50
C TYR A 515 16.11 37.12 -3.39
N GLY A 516 14.77 37.20 -3.50
CA GLY A 516 14.02 38.43 -3.32
C GLY A 516 14.19 39.02 -1.91
N ILE A 517 14.12 38.19 -0.86
CA ILE A 517 14.34 38.64 0.53
C ILE A 517 15.74 39.26 0.70
N LEU A 518 16.78 38.60 0.20
CA LEU A 518 18.16 39.06 0.34
C LEU A 518 18.40 40.35 -0.48
N LEU A 519 17.83 40.47 -1.69
CA LEU A 519 17.86 41.69 -2.49
C LEU A 519 17.18 42.87 -1.76
N THR A 520 15.99 42.66 -1.21
CA THR A 520 15.30 43.66 -0.39
C THR A 520 16.14 44.06 0.83
N ALA A 521 16.77 43.09 1.50
CA ALA A 521 17.60 43.35 2.68
C ALA A 521 18.87 44.16 2.39
N VAL A 522 19.36 44.19 1.14
CA VAL A 522 20.48 45.05 0.72
C VAL A 522 20.03 46.34 0.02
N GLY A 523 18.72 46.62 -0.05
CA GLY A 523 18.17 47.83 -0.67
C GLY A 523 17.90 47.72 -2.17
N GLU A 524 18.05 46.55 -2.79
CA GLU A 524 17.82 46.32 -4.22
C GLU A 524 16.36 45.94 -4.54
N GLY A 525 15.40 46.67 -3.96
CA GLY A 525 13.97 46.34 -4.03
C GLY A 525 13.38 46.24 -5.44
N ASN A 526 13.86 47.06 -6.38
CA ASN A 526 13.45 47.00 -7.79
C ASN A 526 13.83 45.67 -8.44
N LYS A 527 15.02 45.12 -8.10
CA LYS A 527 15.45 43.80 -8.59
C LYS A 527 14.76 42.67 -7.82
N ALA A 528 14.40 42.88 -6.55
CA ALA A 528 13.70 41.88 -5.75
C ALA A 528 12.27 41.60 -6.25
N SER A 529 11.58 42.63 -6.71
CA SER A 529 10.16 42.62 -7.10
C SER A 529 9.73 41.44 -8.00
N PRO A 530 10.41 41.12 -9.12
CA PRO A 530 10.02 39.98 -9.96
C PRO A 530 10.08 38.63 -9.21
N TYR A 531 11.09 38.42 -8.36
CA TYR A 531 11.27 37.16 -7.63
C TYR A 531 10.31 37.03 -6.44
N LEU A 532 10.01 38.12 -5.74
CA LEU A 532 9.00 38.13 -4.68
C LEU A 532 7.60 37.83 -5.24
N ARG A 533 7.29 38.27 -6.46
CA ARG A 533 6.04 37.93 -7.16
C ARG A 533 5.96 36.44 -7.50
N ILE A 534 7.04 35.85 -8.03
CA ILE A 534 7.10 34.39 -8.26
C ILE A 534 6.82 33.64 -6.95
N ALA A 535 7.42 34.07 -5.85
CA ALA A 535 7.18 33.47 -4.55
C ALA A 535 5.74 33.65 -4.07
N GLN A 536 5.11 34.80 -4.32
CA GLN A 536 3.73 35.09 -3.95
C GLN A 536 2.71 34.17 -4.66
N ASP A 537 2.99 33.79 -5.90
CA ASP A 537 2.14 32.90 -6.69
C ASP A 537 2.39 31.41 -6.38
N SER A 538 3.30 31.11 -5.44
CA SER A 538 3.73 29.75 -5.09
C SER A 538 3.19 29.27 -3.74
N SER A 539 3.27 27.95 -3.51
CA SER A 539 2.87 27.35 -2.23
C SER A 539 3.98 27.49 -1.18
N LEU A 540 3.88 28.52 -0.34
CA LEU A 540 4.83 28.79 0.74
C LEU A 540 4.40 28.20 2.09
N LEU A 541 5.39 27.83 2.92
CA LEU A 541 5.19 27.50 4.32
C LEU A 541 4.77 28.73 5.15
N PRO A 542 4.12 28.57 6.32
CA PRO A 542 3.71 29.71 7.14
C PRO A 542 4.84 30.68 7.48
N GLU A 543 6.02 30.16 7.84
CA GLU A 543 7.21 30.94 8.17
C GLU A 543 7.72 31.71 6.93
N GLU A 544 7.69 31.08 5.76
CA GLU A 544 8.07 31.71 4.49
C GLU A 544 7.09 32.84 4.09
N LYS A 545 5.79 32.66 4.35
CA LYS A 545 4.79 33.73 4.15
C LYS A 545 5.06 34.94 5.04
N ILE A 546 5.50 34.72 6.27
CA ILE A 546 5.90 35.81 7.18
C ILE A 546 7.12 36.54 6.60
N LEU A 547 8.15 35.81 6.17
CA LEU A 547 9.34 36.40 5.56
C LEU A 547 9.01 37.21 4.29
N LEU A 548 8.13 36.68 3.43
CA LEU A 548 7.67 37.39 2.24
C LEU A 548 6.92 38.68 2.60
N ALA A 549 6.01 38.61 3.58
CA ALA A 549 5.25 39.77 4.04
C ALA A 549 6.15 40.85 4.65
N GLU A 550 7.21 40.47 5.38
CA GLU A 550 8.22 41.40 5.90
C GLU A 550 9.03 42.04 4.78
N ALA A 551 9.44 41.26 3.78
CA ALA A 551 10.16 41.79 2.62
C ALA A 551 9.32 42.78 1.81
N LEU A 552 8.03 42.52 1.62
CA LEU A 552 7.13 43.43 0.88
C LEU A 552 6.83 44.73 1.65
N LYS A 553 6.95 44.73 2.98
CA LYS A 553 6.75 45.92 3.82
C LYS A 553 7.95 46.85 3.86
N ARG A 554 9.16 46.36 3.60
CA ARG A 554 10.36 47.19 3.59
C ARG A 554 10.26 48.11 2.37
N PRO A 555 10.07 49.42 2.55
CA PRO A 555 10.04 50.33 1.42
C PRO A 555 11.39 50.20 0.72
N GLY A 556 11.38 49.95 -0.59
CA GLY A 556 12.57 50.15 -1.40
C GLY A 556 13.08 51.52 -1.07
N SER A 557 14.33 51.60 -0.60
CA SER A 557 15.04 52.86 -0.41
C SER A 557 15.18 53.52 -1.78
N ASN A 558 14.12 54.18 -2.21
CA ASN A 558 14.15 55.11 -3.32
C ASN A 558 15.04 56.27 -2.88
N SER A 559 16.04 56.48 -3.72
CA SER A 559 16.94 57.62 -3.77
C SER A 559 16.20 58.94 -3.72
#